data_AF-A0A7S2C067-F1
#
_entry.id   AF-A0A7S2C067-F1
#
_cell.length_a   1.000
_cell.length_b   1.000
_cell.length_c   1.000
_cell.angle_alpha   90.00
_cell.angle_beta   90.00
_cell.angle_gamma   90.00
#
_symmetry.space_group_name_H-M   'P 1'
#
loop_
_entity.id
_entity.type
_entity.pdbx_description
1 polymer ?
#
loop_
_entity_poly.entity_id
_entity_poly.type
_entity_poly.pdbx_seq_one_letter_code
_entity_poly.pdbx_strand_id
1 'polypeptide(L)'
;MVLYHAAQIAAQASDLLETCEDVQDELAEITLLQGAVSGAKSRAQAQAFLSSKSKEAPASEPPPSSGLQQRLAAYDAGKVGDSFKLAEVPPGFRPIQCKPLLFDVAHNYLDFPDFDEKAGVVQEKKGGGLFGWFRGNS
;
A
#
# COMPACT_ATOMS: atom_id res chain seq x y z
N MET A 1 -65.64 -12.60 -40.66
CA MET A 1 -64.61 -11.61 -41.04
C MET A 1 -63.56 -11.41 -39.95
N VAL A 2 -63.95 -11.26 -38.66
CA VAL A 2 -63.01 -11.03 -37.55
C VAL A 2 -61.99 -12.16 -37.33
N LEU A 3 -62.42 -13.43 -37.44
CA LEU A 3 -61.52 -14.59 -37.26
C LEU A 3 -60.41 -14.67 -38.32
N TYR A 4 -60.70 -14.23 -39.55
CA TYR A 4 -59.73 -14.23 -40.64
C TYR A 4 -58.60 -13.22 -40.39
N HIS A 5 -58.96 -12.00 -39.95
CA HIS A 5 -58.00 -10.97 -39.62
C HIS A 5 -57.16 -11.35 -38.38
N ALA A 6 -57.76 -12.01 -37.39
CA ALA A 6 -57.03 -12.51 -36.23
C ALA A 6 -55.97 -13.57 -36.61
N ALA A 7 -56.32 -14.49 -37.51
CA ALA A 7 -55.38 -15.50 -38.02
C ALA A 7 -54.23 -14.87 -38.81
N GLN A 8 -54.50 -13.84 -39.61
CA GLN A 8 -53.47 -13.12 -40.37
C GLN A 8 -52.50 -12.38 -39.45
N ILE A 9 -53.00 -11.71 -38.40
CA ILE A 9 -52.14 -11.06 -37.40
C ILE A 9 -51.26 -12.10 -36.69
N ALA A 10 -51.82 -13.25 -36.32
CA ALA A 10 -51.07 -14.31 -35.66
C ALA A 10 -49.95 -14.87 -36.54
N ALA A 11 -50.21 -15.06 -37.85
CA ALA A 11 -49.18 -15.49 -38.80
C ALA A 11 -48.05 -14.44 -38.93
N GLN A 12 -48.41 -13.16 -39.10
CA GLN A 12 -47.42 -12.08 -39.16
C GLN A 12 -46.61 -11.93 -37.87
N ALA A 13 -47.23 -12.13 -36.71
CA ALA A 13 -46.54 -12.13 -35.43
C ALA A 13 -45.55 -13.30 -35.31
N SER A 14 -45.90 -14.49 -35.84
CA SER A 14 -44.99 -15.64 -35.89
C SER A 14 -43.78 -15.35 -36.76
N ASP A 15 -43.98 -14.82 -37.97
CA ASP A 15 -42.89 -14.49 -38.89
C ASP A 15 -41.95 -13.44 -38.28
N LEU A 16 -42.51 -12.42 -37.61
CA LEU A 16 -41.70 -11.41 -36.92
C LEU A 16 -40.91 -11.99 -35.74
N LEU A 17 -41.48 -12.94 -34.99
CA LEU A 17 -40.77 -13.60 -33.90
C LEU A 17 -39.60 -14.43 -34.43
N GLU A 18 -39.80 -15.19 -35.49
CA GLU A 18 -38.74 -15.97 -36.16
C GLU A 18 -37.58 -15.06 -36.60
N THR A 19 -37.90 -13.93 -37.25
CA THR A 19 -36.85 -12.96 -37.63
C THR A 19 -36.14 -12.30 -36.44
N CYS A 20 -36.81 -12.16 -35.29
CA CYS A 20 -36.20 -11.60 -34.09
C CYS A 20 -35.24 -12.61 -33.43
N GLU A 21 -35.61 -13.89 -33.43
CA GLU A 21 -34.78 -14.98 -32.89
C GLU A 21 -33.47 -15.10 -33.70
N ASP A 22 -33.54 -15.06 -35.02
CA ASP A 22 -32.36 -15.08 -35.90
C ASP A 22 -31.36 -13.95 -35.56
N VAL A 23 -31.86 -12.73 -35.35
CA VAL A 23 -31.03 -11.57 -34.99
C VAL A 23 -30.43 -11.72 -33.59
N GLN A 24 -31.14 -12.36 -32.65
CA GLN A 24 -30.66 -12.52 -31.29
C GLN A 24 -29.44 -13.44 -31.20
N ASP A 25 -29.41 -14.50 -32.02
CA ASP A 25 -28.27 -15.41 -32.10
C ASP A 25 -27.04 -14.73 -32.72
N GLU A 26 -27.22 -13.95 -33.80
CA GLU A 26 -26.14 -13.15 -34.40
C GLU A 26 -25.55 -12.13 -33.42
N LEU A 27 -26.41 -11.46 -32.64
CA LEU A 27 -25.95 -10.51 -31.61
C LEU A 27 -25.15 -11.19 -30.49
N ALA A 28 -25.54 -12.40 -30.09
CA ALA A 28 -24.82 -13.17 -29.10
C ALA A 28 -23.43 -13.56 -29.64
N GLU A 29 -23.34 -13.99 -30.90
CA GLU A 29 -22.08 -14.33 -31.55
C GLU A 29 -21.15 -13.11 -31.68
N ILE A 30 -21.67 -11.96 -32.13
CA ILE A 30 -20.89 -10.70 -32.23
C ILE A 30 -20.33 -10.31 -30.86
N THR A 31 -21.13 -10.44 -29.80
CA THR A 31 -20.71 -10.11 -28.43
C THR A 31 -19.57 -11.02 -27.96
N LEU A 32 -19.66 -12.32 -28.26
CA LEU A 32 -18.59 -13.29 -27.98
C LEU A 32 -17.31 -12.91 -28.74
N LEU A 33 -17.41 -12.67 -30.05
CA LEU A 33 -16.28 -12.29 -30.89
C LEU A 33 -15.62 -10.99 -30.42
N GLN A 34 -16.40 -10.00 -30.01
CA GLN A 34 -15.89 -8.76 -29.42
C GLN A 34 -15.09 -9.02 -28.13
N GLY A 35 -15.57 -9.93 -27.27
CA GLY A 35 -14.83 -10.40 -26.11
C GLY A 35 -13.51 -11.07 -26.48
N ALA A 36 -13.51 -11.93 -27.50
CA ALA A 36 -12.33 -12.61 -28.00
C ALA A 36 -11.29 -11.62 -28.57
N VAL A 37 -11.71 -10.62 -29.33
CA VAL A 37 -10.84 -9.55 -29.86
C VAL A 37 -10.23 -8.71 -28.74
N SER A 38 -11.04 -8.32 -27.75
CA SER A 38 -10.57 -7.60 -26.57
C SER A 38 -9.50 -8.40 -25.79
N GLY A 39 -9.75 -9.71 -25.62
CA GLY A 39 -8.79 -10.63 -25.01
C GLY A 39 -7.49 -10.77 -25.81
N ALA A 40 -7.60 -10.91 -27.15
CA ALA A 40 -6.45 -10.98 -28.04
C ALA A 40 -5.59 -9.70 -27.99
N LYS A 41 -6.23 -8.53 -28.01
CA LYS A 41 -5.56 -7.24 -27.87
C LYS A 41 -4.79 -7.14 -26.56
N SER A 42 -5.44 -7.51 -25.44
CA SER A 42 -4.83 -7.48 -24.11
C SER A 42 -3.60 -8.40 -24.02
N ARG A 43 -3.70 -9.61 -24.60
CA ARG A 43 -2.57 -10.55 -24.69
C ARG A 43 -1.40 -9.98 -25.50
N ALA A 44 -1.67 -9.41 -26.67
CA ALA A 44 -0.63 -8.82 -27.52
C ALA A 44 0.08 -7.65 -26.83
N GLN A 45 -0.67 -6.78 -26.13
CA GLN A 45 -0.11 -5.68 -25.34
C GLN A 45 0.79 -6.19 -24.20
N ALA A 46 0.34 -7.19 -23.45
CA ALA A 46 1.14 -7.80 -22.39
C ALA A 46 2.43 -8.43 -22.94
N GLN A 47 2.34 -9.16 -24.06
CA GLN A 47 3.51 -9.76 -24.72
C GLN A 47 4.52 -8.70 -25.20
N ALA A 48 4.03 -7.59 -25.77
CA ALA A 48 4.89 -6.48 -26.19
C ALA A 48 5.61 -5.84 -24.99
N PHE A 49 4.91 -5.65 -23.86
CA PHE A 49 5.50 -5.14 -22.62
C PHE A 49 6.55 -6.09 -22.03
N LEU A 50 6.29 -7.40 -22.02
CA LEU A 50 7.29 -8.39 -21.58
C LEU A 50 8.53 -8.39 -22.49
N SER A 51 8.31 -8.23 -23.80
CA SER A 51 9.39 -8.19 -24.80
C SER A 51 10.19 -6.89 -24.78
N SER A 52 9.60 -5.77 -24.37
CA SER A 52 10.35 -4.52 -24.17
C SER A 52 11.17 -4.57 -22.89
N LYS A 53 10.62 -5.14 -21.81
CA LYS A 53 11.30 -5.25 -20.52
C LYS A 53 12.45 -6.27 -20.53
N SER A 54 12.38 -7.31 -21.37
CA SER A 54 13.47 -8.29 -21.52
C SER A 54 14.74 -7.75 -22.19
N LYS A 55 14.70 -6.56 -22.81
CA LYS A 55 15.90 -5.89 -23.36
C LYS A 55 16.70 -5.12 -22.31
N GLU A 56 16.13 -4.84 -21.15
CA GLU A 56 16.82 -4.28 -19.99
C GLU A 56 17.13 -5.41 -18.99
N ALA A 57 18.20 -6.14 -19.24
CA ALA A 57 18.84 -7.00 -18.23
C ALA A 57 20.05 -6.23 -17.65
N PRO A 58 20.28 -6.32 -16.34
CA PRO A 58 20.80 -7.57 -15.80
C PRO A 58 19.95 -8.06 -14.63
N ALA A 59 19.12 -9.09 -14.87
CA ALA A 59 18.77 -9.99 -13.80
C ALA A 59 19.92 -11.00 -13.71
N SER A 60 20.76 -10.86 -12.69
CA SER A 60 21.62 -11.96 -12.26
C SER A 60 20.70 -13.17 -12.04
N GLU A 61 20.88 -14.23 -12.81
CA GLU A 61 20.12 -15.45 -12.58
C GLU A 61 20.26 -15.85 -11.11
N PRO A 62 19.14 -16.02 -10.37
CA PRO A 62 19.23 -16.44 -8.99
C PRO A 62 19.91 -17.81 -8.95
N PRO A 63 20.88 -18.04 -8.05
CA PRO A 63 21.65 -19.27 -8.01
C PRO A 63 20.69 -20.48 -7.91
N PRO A 64 21.03 -21.62 -8.55
CA PRO A 64 20.12 -22.76 -8.70
C PRO A 64 19.67 -23.40 -7.37
N SER A 65 20.30 -23.05 -6.25
CA SER A 65 19.98 -23.52 -4.90
C SER A 65 19.15 -22.54 -4.05
N SER A 66 18.76 -21.38 -4.60
CA SER A 66 17.93 -20.42 -3.89
C SER A 66 16.49 -20.91 -3.77
N GLY A 67 15.86 -20.68 -2.60
CA GLY A 67 14.47 -21.08 -2.39
C GLY A 67 13.48 -20.34 -3.29
N LEU A 68 12.27 -20.87 -3.47
CA LEU A 68 11.24 -20.28 -4.34
C LEU A 68 10.93 -18.82 -4.03
N GLN A 69 11.00 -18.42 -2.75
CA GLN A 69 10.86 -17.02 -2.33
C GLN A 69 11.83 -16.06 -3.05
N GLN A 70 13.05 -16.51 -3.36
CA GLN A 70 14.10 -15.69 -3.97
C GLN A 70 13.89 -15.54 -5.48
N ARG A 71 13.17 -16.48 -6.09
CA ARG A 71 12.93 -16.58 -7.54
C ARG A 71 11.55 -16.08 -7.95
N LEU A 72 10.79 -15.47 -7.02
CA LEU A 72 9.43 -14.98 -7.27
C LEU A 72 9.37 -13.99 -8.44
N ALA A 73 10.38 -13.13 -8.59
CA ALA A 73 10.48 -12.17 -9.69
C ALA A 73 10.65 -12.82 -11.07
N ALA A 74 11.18 -14.04 -11.12
CA ALA A 74 11.33 -14.82 -12.34
C ALA A 74 10.06 -15.64 -12.68
N TYR A 75 9.02 -15.57 -11.84
CA TYR A 75 7.81 -16.39 -11.95
C TYR A 75 8.09 -17.90 -12.06
N ASP A 76 9.21 -18.36 -11.50
CA ASP A 76 9.59 -19.76 -11.47
C ASP A 76 8.94 -20.47 -10.28
N ALA A 77 7.87 -21.22 -10.55
CA ALA A 77 7.17 -22.05 -9.57
C ALA A 77 7.79 -23.45 -9.38
N GLY A 78 8.88 -23.76 -10.09
CA GLY A 78 9.41 -25.12 -10.17
C GLY A 78 8.54 -26.05 -11.02
N LYS A 79 8.89 -27.34 -11.03
CA LYS A 79 8.21 -28.40 -11.79
C LYS A 79 7.37 -29.27 -10.86
N VAL A 80 6.22 -29.72 -11.35
CA VAL A 80 5.37 -30.65 -10.59
C VAL A 80 6.15 -31.95 -10.33
N GLY A 81 6.28 -32.34 -9.06
CA GLY A 81 6.97 -33.56 -8.64
C GLY A 81 8.38 -33.37 -8.07
N ASP A 82 8.99 -32.19 -8.28
CA ASP A 82 10.28 -31.84 -7.68
C ASP A 82 10.10 -31.30 -6.25
N SER A 83 11.01 -31.66 -5.34
CA SER A 83 11.05 -31.10 -3.99
C SER A 83 11.84 -29.78 -4.01
N PHE A 84 11.17 -28.66 -3.78
CA PHE A 84 11.80 -27.34 -3.71
C PHE A 84 11.83 -26.79 -2.30
N LYS A 85 12.94 -26.13 -1.96
CA LYS A 85 13.04 -25.30 -0.77
C LYS A 85 12.13 -24.07 -0.95
N LEU A 86 11.03 -23.97 -0.20
CA LEU A 86 10.12 -22.81 -0.25
C LEU A 86 10.84 -21.52 0.19
N ALA A 87 11.49 -21.61 1.35
CA ALA A 87 12.15 -20.51 2.03
C ALA A 87 13.37 -21.01 2.81
N GLU A 88 14.26 -20.10 3.17
CA GLU A 88 15.33 -20.38 4.13
C GLU A 88 14.78 -20.31 5.55
N VAL A 89 14.84 -21.44 6.25
CA VAL A 89 14.39 -21.57 7.64
C VAL A 89 15.52 -22.16 8.47
N PRO A 90 15.99 -21.47 9.53
CA PRO A 90 15.62 -20.11 9.92
C PRO A 90 16.12 -19.07 8.89
N PRO A 91 15.52 -17.86 8.84
CA PRO A 91 16.03 -16.80 7.98
C PRO A 91 17.48 -16.47 8.35
N GLY A 92 18.30 -16.20 7.33
CA GLY A 92 19.70 -15.83 7.53
C GLY A 92 19.82 -14.63 8.47
N PHE A 93 20.69 -14.76 9.48
CA PHE A 93 20.92 -13.70 10.46
C PHE A 93 21.49 -12.46 9.76
N ARG A 94 20.80 -11.34 9.87
CA ARG A 94 21.28 -10.03 9.39
C ARG A 94 21.46 -9.13 10.59
N PRO A 95 22.66 -8.54 10.82
CA PRO A 95 22.83 -7.57 11.88
C PRO A 95 21.94 -6.37 11.60
N ILE A 96 21.03 -6.07 12.51
CA ILE A 96 20.19 -4.87 12.47
C ILE A 96 20.88 -3.83 13.35
N GLN A 97 21.09 -2.62 12.82
CA GLN A 97 21.57 -1.53 13.66
C GLN A 97 20.54 -1.25 14.75
N CYS A 98 20.98 -1.31 16.00
CA CYS A 98 20.14 -0.92 17.12
C CYS A 98 19.72 0.55 16.93
N LYS A 99 18.48 0.87 17.28
CA LYS A 99 18.03 2.26 17.39
C LYS A 99 19.06 3.02 18.23
N PRO A 100 19.53 4.21 17.79
CA PRO A 100 20.49 4.98 18.56
C PRO A 100 19.90 5.32 19.93
N LEU A 101 20.77 5.29 20.95
CA LEU A 101 20.39 5.68 22.30
C LEU A 101 20.11 7.19 22.31
N LEU A 102 18.87 7.56 22.60
CA LEU A 102 18.44 8.95 22.74
C LEU A 102 18.01 9.16 24.19
N PHE A 103 18.69 10.08 24.89
CA PHE A 103 18.30 10.50 26.23
C PHE A 103 17.33 11.67 26.14
N ASP A 104 16.19 11.56 26.81
CA ASP A 104 15.30 12.70 27.01
C ASP A 104 15.87 13.60 28.11
N VAL A 105 16.64 14.59 27.71
CA VAL A 105 17.24 15.57 28.62
C VAL A 105 16.28 16.67 29.05
N ALA A 106 15.13 16.83 28.37
CA ALA A 106 14.17 17.90 28.69
C ALA A 106 13.55 17.68 30.08
N HIS A 107 13.38 16.42 30.48
CA HIS A 107 12.90 16.05 31.80
C HIS A 107 13.81 16.51 32.95
N ASN A 108 15.12 16.64 32.69
CA ASN A 108 16.09 17.10 33.70
C ASN A 108 15.90 18.58 34.07
N TYR A 109 15.17 19.35 33.26
CA TYR A 109 14.93 20.78 33.47
C TYR A 109 13.53 21.07 34.01
N LEU A 110 12.78 20.03 34.41
CA LEU A 110 11.52 20.21 35.14
C LEU A 110 11.81 20.55 36.60
N ASP A 111 12.10 21.82 36.85
CA ASP A 111 12.18 22.38 38.19
C ASP A 111 10.92 23.17 38.54
N PHE A 112 10.58 23.19 39.83
CA PHE A 112 9.56 24.11 40.31
C PHE A 112 10.06 25.55 40.13
N PRO A 113 9.20 26.47 39.67
CA PRO A 113 9.56 27.88 39.64
C PRO A 113 9.77 28.37 41.08
N ASP A 114 10.63 29.38 41.25
CA ASP A 114 10.80 30.04 42.54
C ASP A 114 9.47 30.68 42.99
N PHE A 115 9.07 30.38 44.22
CA PHE A 115 7.85 30.88 44.83
C PHE A 115 8.12 31.86 45.98
N ASP A 116 9.38 32.22 46.27
CA ASP A 116 9.74 33.07 47.43
C ASP A 116 8.98 34.41 47.43
N GLU A 117 8.78 35.01 46.25
CA GLU A 117 7.98 36.24 46.09
C GLU A 117 6.49 36.04 46.41
N LYS A 118 5.93 34.85 46.12
CA LYS A 118 4.51 34.53 46.38
C LYS A 118 4.29 33.98 47.79
N ALA A 119 5.32 33.40 48.40
CA ALA A 119 5.32 32.85 49.75
C ALA A 119 5.58 33.92 50.83
N GLY A 120 5.93 35.15 50.43
CA GLY A 120 6.17 36.25 51.36
C GLY A 120 7.45 36.11 52.18
N VAL A 121 8.40 35.28 51.72
CA VAL A 121 9.71 35.14 52.38
C VAL A 121 10.56 36.34 51.97
N VAL A 122 10.42 37.43 52.71
CA VAL A 122 11.34 38.58 52.61
C VAL A 122 12.71 38.09 53.05
N GLN A 123 13.65 37.93 52.12
CA GLN A 123 15.06 37.81 52.48
C GLN A 123 15.45 39.05 53.29
N GLU A 124 15.66 38.88 54.60
CA GLU A 124 16.25 39.94 55.42
C GLU A 124 17.61 40.30 54.83
N LYS A 125 17.65 41.42 54.11
CA LYS A 125 18.90 42.06 53.72
C LYS A 125 19.67 42.40 55.01
N LYS A 126 20.60 41.54 55.40
CA LYS A 126 21.72 41.90 56.28
C LYS A 126 22.47 43.06 55.61
N GLY A 127 22.23 44.29 56.06
CA GLY A 127 22.90 45.45 55.51
C GLY A 127 22.78 46.70 56.39
N GLY A 128 23.86 47.02 57.10
CA GLY A 128 24.26 48.41 57.36
C GLY A 128 23.61 49.11 58.55
N GLY A 129 24.35 49.17 59.66
CA GLY A 129 23.95 49.84 60.90
C GLY A 129 23.67 51.34 60.78
N LEU A 130 22.54 51.75 61.37
CA LEU A 130 22.12 53.14 61.55
C LEU A 130 22.47 53.70 62.96
N PHE A 131 23.50 53.14 63.63
CA PHE A 131 23.92 53.55 64.99
C PHE A 131 25.32 54.19 65.06
N GLY A 132 25.95 54.51 63.92
CA GLY A 132 27.31 55.06 63.86
C GLY A 132 27.46 56.57 64.11
N TRP A 133 26.38 57.32 64.31
CA TRP A 133 26.41 58.79 64.35
C TRP A 133 26.52 59.44 65.73
N PHE A 134 26.47 58.69 66.84
CA PHE A 134 26.49 59.27 68.20
C PHE A 134 27.81 59.12 68.96
N ARG A 135 28.93 58.84 68.28
CA ARG A 135 30.23 58.62 68.96
C ARG A 135 31.37 59.39 68.29
N GLY A 136 31.44 60.69 68.56
CA GLY A 136 32.65 61.48 68.31
C GLY A 136 32.42 62.98 68.34
N ASN A 137 32.71 63.64 69.48
CA ASN A 137 33.64 64.78 69.61
C ASN A 137 33.35 65.63 70.88
N SER A 138 33.91 65.25 72.04
CA SER A 138 34.44 66.10 73.13
C SER A 138 34.98 65.23 74.25
#